data_AF-Q2K4V6-F1
#
_entry.id   AF-Q2K4V6-F1
#
_cell.length_a   1.000
_cell.length_b   1.000
_cell.length_c   1.000
_cell.angle_alpha   90.00
_cell.angle_beta   90.00
_cell.angle_gamma   90.00
#
_symmetry.space_group_name_H-M   'P 1'
#
loop_
_entity.id
_entity.type
_entity.pdbx_description
1 polymer ?
#
loop_
_entity_poly.entity_id
_entity_poly.type
_entity_poly.pdbx_seq_one_letter_code
_entity_poly.pdbx_strand_id
1 'polypeptide(L)'
;MKRTLLHSPAAHRIYAEWFTLRAELDPAVSDREIWIFSHAISKAAKSKIAITFFRRALISKGFNPDALELSETEALLDAFGTAIVADSNAVPAALWAKLKSRYETKVLVDLVAFAGIMLATAVFNNVVEVDFDPELEAFAEGASSV
;
A
#
# COMPACT_ATOMS: atom_id res chain seq x y z
N MET A 1 -1.91 15.27 3.07
CA MET A 1 -3.13 14.48 2.82
C MET A 1 -4.21 14.69 3.87
N LYS A 2 -4.01 14.30 5.14
CA LYS A 2 -5.08 14.35 6.17
C LYS A 2 -5.71 15.73 6.34
N ARG A 3 -4.90 16.79 6.41
CA ARG A 3 -5.39 18.18 6.46
C ARG A 3 -6.27 18.55 5.25
N THR A 4 -5.85 18.17 4.05
CA THR A 4 -6.62 18.37 2.81
C THR A 4 -7.94 17.60 2.82
N LEU A 5 -7.93 16.33 3.25
CA LEU A 5 -9.15 15.53 3.37
C LEU A 5 -10.14 16.13 4.38
N LEU A 6 -9.68 16.81 5.44
CA LEU A 6 -10.55 17.41 6.45
C LEU A 6 -11.39 18.59 5.94
N HIS A 7 -11.16 19.10 4.73
CA HIS A 7 -12.15 19.95 4.05
C HIS A 7 -13.48 19.22 3.79
N SER A 8 -13.49 17.88 3.84
CA SER A 8 -14.68 17.04 3.88
C SER A 8 -14.52 15.94 4.95
N PRO A 9 -15.13 16.09 6.14
CA PRO A 9 -15.08 15.08 7.19
C PRO A 9 -15.55 13.69 6.73
N ALA A 10 -16.53 13.65 5.81
CA ALA A 10 -16.99 12.41 5.20
C ALA A 10 -15.91 11.73 4.36
N ALA A 11 -15.20 12.49 3.50
CA ALA A 11 -14.09 11.95 2.71
C ALA A 11 -12.95 11.46 3.62
N HIS A 12 -12.58 12.25 4.64
CA HIS A 12 -11.58 11.84 5.63
C HIS A 12 -11.94 10.52 6.31
N ARG A 13 -13.19 10.35 6.76
CA ARG A 13 -13.65 9.10 7.37
C ARG A 13 -13.55 7.92 6.41
N ILE A 14 -14.07 8.06 5.19
CA ILE A 14 -14.05 6.97 4.19
C ILE A 14 -12.62 6.53 3.87
N TYR A 15 -11.70 7.48 3.67
CA TYR A 15 -10.30 7.15 3.41
C TYR A 15 -9.59 6.58 4.63
N ALA A 16 -10.08 6.83 5.85
CA ALA A 16 -9.57 6.22 7.08
C ALA A 16 -10.01 4.76 7.26
N GLU A 17 -11.01 4.27 6.53
CA GLU A 17 -11.49 2.88 6.66
C GLU A 17 -10.47 1.82 6.22
N TRP A 18 -9.35 2.22 5.60
CA TRP A 18 -8.21 1.31 5.41
C TRP A 18 -7.67 0.75 6.75
N PHE A 19 -7.82 1.47 7.88
CA PHE A 19 -7.48 0.96 9.21
C PHE A 19 -8.39 -0.19 9.63
N THR A 20 -9.69 -0.07 9.35
CA THR A 20 -10.69 -1.12 9.60
C THR A 20 -10.35 -2.37 8.78
N LEU A 21 -10.09 -2.22 7.48
CA LEU A 21 -9.71 -3.35 6.62
C LEU A 21 -8.37 -3.98 7.03
N ARG A 22 -7.38 -3.18 7.44
CA ARG A 22 -6.12 -3.72 7.97
C ARG A 22 -6.36 -4.59 9.21
N ALA A 23 -7.25 -4.18 10.11
CA ALA A 23 -7.57 -4.97 11.30
C ALA A 23 -8.29 -6.28 10.93
N GLU A 24 -9.16 -6.26 9.92
CA GLU A 24 -9.84 -7.47 9.40
C GLU A 24 -8.89 -8.46 8.70
N LEU A 25 -7.76 -7.96 8.18
CA LEU A 25 -6.72 -8.78 7.54
C LEU A 25 -5.79 -9.45 8.56
N ASP A 26 -5.71 -8.95 9.79
CA ASP A 26 -4.99 -9.60 10.90
C ASP A 26 -5.82 -10.78 11.46
N PRO A 27 -5.25 -11.98 11.68
CA PRO A 27 -3.85 -12.38 11.59
C PRO A 27 -3.43 -13.00 10.25
N ALA A 28 -4.31 -13.04 9.25
CA ALA A 28 -4.04 -13.72 7.98
C ALA A 28 -2.94 -13.02 7.15
N VAL A 29 -2.85 -11.69 7.25
CA VAL A 29 -1.82 -10.86 6.59
C VAL A 29 -1.20 -9.96 7.65
N SER A 30 0.10 -10.15 7.89
CA SER A 30 0.86 -9.40 8.87
C SER A 30 1.05 -7.93 8.49
N ASP A 31 1.38 -7.10 9.47
CA ASP A 31 1.69 -5.67 9.26
C ASP A 31 2.76 -5.43 8.19
N ARG A 32 3.82 -6.25 8.18
CA ARG A 32 4.90 -6.13 7.20
C ARG A 32 4.42 -6.47 5.80
N GLU A 33 3.65 -7.53 5.64
CA GLU A 33 3.02 -7.91 4.37
C GLU A 33 2.08 -6.81 3.87
N ILE A 34 1.31 -6.17 4.76
CA ILE A 34 0.47 -5.01 4.42
C ILE A 34 1.31 -3.81 3.95
N TRP A 35 2.44 -3.51 4.60
CA TRP A 35 3.31 -2.42 4.16
C TRP A 35 3.93 -2.70 2.79
N ILE A 36 4.36 -3.93 2.53
CA ILE A 36 4.91 -4.35 1.24
C ILE A 36 3.85 -4.25 0.15
N PHE A 37 2.64 -4.77 0.40
CA PHE A 37 1.53 -4.68 -0.52
C PHE A 37 1.17 -3.22 -0.85
N SER A 38 1.07 -2.38 0.19
CA SER A 38 0.75 -0.96 0.03
C SER A 38 1.83 -0.19 -0.70
N HIS A 39 3.10 -0.52 -0.43
CA HIS A 39 4.25 0.05 -1.11
C HIS A 39 4.25 -0.31 -2.61
N ALA A 40 3.98 -1.57 -2.96
CA ALA A 40 3.87 -2.02 -4.35
C ALA A 40 2.79 -1.26 -5.14
N ILE A 41 1.59 -1.13 -4.56
CA ILE A 41 0.48 -0.35 -5.15
C ILE A 41 0.89 1.12 -5.33
N SER A 42 1.48 1.71 -4.29
CA SER A 42 1.88 3.12 -4.30
C SER A 42 2.93 3.41 -5.37
N LYS A 43 3.91 2.50 -5.51
CA LYS A 43 4.97 2.56 -6.51
C LYS A 43 4.41 2.42 -7.92
N ALA A 44 3.54 1.43 -8.15
CA ALA A 44 2.89 1.25 -9.45
C ALA A 44 1.99 2.45 -9.82
N ALA A 45 1.32 3.05 -8.83
CA ALA A 45 0.48 4.25 -9.01
C ALA A 45 1.28 5.56 -9.05
N LYS A 46 2.62 5.49 -8.94
CA LYS A 46 3.55 6.63 -8.97
C LYS A 46 3.25 7.70 -7.93
N SER A 47 2.68 7.32 -6.78
CA SER A 47 2.34 8.27 -5.73
C SER A 47 3.49 8.46 -4.76
N LYS A 48 4.32 9.48 -5.03
CA LYS A 48 5.53 9.79 -4.24
C LYS A 48 5.28 9.84 -2.73
N ILE A 49 4.18 10.48 -2.32
CA ILE A 49 3.83 10.63 -0.89
C ILE A 49 3.51 9.29 -0.26
N ALA A 50 2.72 8.45 -0.93
CA ALA A 50 2.36 7.14 -0.42
C ALA A 50 3.60 6.21 -0.39
N ILE A 51 4.43 6.24 -1.43
CA ILE A 51 5.72 5.52 -1.49
C ILE A 51 6.56 5.89 -0.26
N THR A 52 6.82 7.18 -0.05
CA THR A 52 7.65 7.64 1.06
C THR A 52 7.06 7.32 2.43
N PHE A 53 5.73 7.40 2.57
CA PHE A 53 5.06 7.03 3.82
C PHE A 53 5.32 5.56 4.19
N PHE A 54 5.21 4.63 3.24
CA PHE A 54 5.48 3.22 3.49
C PHE A 54 6.97 2.90 3.63
N ARG A 55 7.85 3.62 2.90
CA ARG A 55 9.30 3.57 3.15
C ARG A 55 9.64 3.95 4.59
N ARG A 56 9.05 5.05 5.10
CA ARG A 56 9.20 5.43 6.52
C ARG A 56 8.73 4.33 7.46
N ALA A 57 7.57 3.72 7.20
CA ALA A 57 7.06 2.64 8.06
C ALA A 57 8.03 1.43 8.11
N LEU A 58 8.61 1.05 6.98
CA LEU A 58 9.62 -0.01 6.89
C LEU A 58 10.91 0.36 7.64
N ILE A 59 11.45 1.56 7.39
CA ILE A 59 12.67 2.06 8.04
C ILE A 59 12.49 2.17 9.56
N SER A 60 11.35 2.66 10.02
CA SER A 60 11.00 2.78 11.45
C SER A 60 10.98 1.42 12.18
N LYS A 61 10.91 0.32 11.43
CA LYS A 61 10.90 -1.05 11.94
C LYS A 61 12.20 -1.80 11.66
N GLY A 62 13.25 -1.08 11.23
CA GLY A 62 14.59 -1.63 11.02
C GLY A 62 14.79 -2.29 9.65
N PHE A 63 13.88 -2.10 8.70
CA PHE A 63 13.99 -2.66 7.35
C PHE A 63 14.59 -1.65 6.37
N ASN A 64 15.40 -2.14 5.43
CA ASN A 64 15.89 -1.34 4.30
C ASN A 64 14.94 -1.49 3.10
N PRO A 65 14.14 -0.47 2.73
CA PRO A 65 13.20 -0.55 1.61
C PRO A 65 13.88 -0.73 0.24
N ASP A 66 15.16 -0.38 0.12
CA ASP A 66 15.93 -0.50 -1.13
C ASP A 66 16.62 -1.87 -1.28
N ALA A 67 16.62 -2.69 -0.23
CA ALA A 67 17.23 -4.02 -0.21
C ALA A 67 16.35 -5.02 0.59
N LEU A 68 15.05 -5.01 0.35
CA LEU A 68 14.13 -5.95 1.00
C LEU A 68 14.33 -7.37 0.46
N GLU A 69 14.68 -8.30 1.34
CA GLU A 69 14.49 -9.71 1.09
C GLU A 69 13.02 -10.06 1.39
N LEU A 70 12.28 -10.41 0.33
CA LEU A 70 10.87 -10.74 0.43
C LEU A 70 10.69 -12.24 0.67
N SER A 71 9.83 -12.59 1.64
CA SER A 71 9.31 -13.96 1.73
C SER A 71 8.45 -14.30 0.51
N GLU A 72 8.12 -15.57 0.32
CA GLU A 72 7.24 -16.00 -0.78
C GLU A 72 5.88 -15.29 -0.75
N THR A 73 5.32 -15.08 0.44
CA THR A 73 4.04 -14.36 0.61
C THR A 73 4.19 -12.89 0.29
N GLU A 74 5.28 -12.27 0.74
CA GLU A 74 5.54 -10.86 0.50
C GLU A 74 5.73 -10.59 -1.00
N ALA A 75 6.49 -11.45 -1.70
CA ALA A 75 6.64 -11.39 -3.15
C ALA A 75 5.31 -11.62 -3.88
N LEU A 76 4.45 -12.50 -3.36
CA LEU A 76 3.11 -12.73 -3.91
C LEU A 76 2.24 -11.46 -3.82
N LEU A 77 2.24 -10.80 -2.67
CA LEU A 77 1.47 -9.58 -2.45
C LEU A 77 2.05 -8.39 -3.22
N ASP A 78 3.38 -8.25 -3.28
CA ASP A 78 4.05 -7.23 -4.11
C ASP A 78 3.65 -7.35 -5.60
N ALA A 79 3.72 -8.57 -6.14
CA ALA A 79 3.30 -8.84 -7.51
C ALA A 79 1.80 -8.58 -7.72
N PHE A 80 0.96 -8.93 -6.73
CA PHE A 80 -0.49 -8.70 -6.80
C PHE A 80 -0.83 -7.22 -6.78
N GLY A 81 -0.22 -6.44 -5.89
CA GLY A 81 -0.43 -4.99 -5.81
C GLY A 81 -0.03 -4.29 -7.10
N THR A 82 1.13 -4.68 -7.66
CA THR A 82 1.60 -4.18 -8.95
C THR A 82 0.64 -4.54 -10.09
N ALA A 83 0.15 -5.78 -10.15
CA ALA A 83 -0.76 -6.24 -11.19
C ALA A 83 -2.11 -5.51 -11.17
N ILE A 84 -2.68 -5.27 -9.98
CA ILE A 84 -3.94 -4.53 -9.82
C ILE A 84 -3.84 -3.14 -10.44
N VAL A 85 -2.74 -2.43 -10.20
CA VAL A 85 -2.56 -1.07 -10.71
C VAL A 85 -2.24 -1.05 -12.20
N ALA A 86 -1.54 -2.08 -12.70
CA ALA A 86 -1.22 -2.19 -14.12
C ALA A 86 -2.46 -2.42 -14.99
N ASP A 87 -3.29 -3.40 -14.62
CA ASP A 87 -4.61 -3.65 -15.23
C ASP A 87 -5.46 -4.54 -14.32
N SER A 88 -6.38 -3.93 -13.59
CA SER A 88 -7.26 -4.66 -12.65
C SER A 88 -8.23 -5.62 -13.34
N ASN A 89 -8.47 -5.47 -14.64
CA ASN A 89 -9.29 -6.41 -15.42
C ASN A 89 -8.48 -7.62 -15.91
N ALA A 90 -7.14 -7.58 -15.80
CA ALA A 90 -6.24 -8.58 -16.35
C ALA A 90 -5.18 -9.08 -15.34
N VAL A 91 -5.54 -9.19 -14.05
CA VAL A 91 -4.66 -9.82 -13.05
C VAL A 91 -4.34 -11.26 -13.49
N PRO A 92 -3.05 -11.66 -13.55
CA PRO A 92 -2.68 -12.99 -14.05
C PRO A 92 -3.38 -14.14 -13.29
N ALA A 93 -3.99 -15.06 -14.03
CA ALA A 93 -4.77 -16.15 -13.44
C ALA A 93 -3.93 -17.05 -12.50
N ALA A 94 -2.65 -17.27 -12.83
CA ALA A 94 -1.72 -18.02 -11.98
C ALA A 94 -1.44 -17.31 -10.64
N LEU A 95 -1.38 -15.97 -10.65
CA LEU A 95 -1.19 -15.16 -9.46
C LEU A 95 -2.45 -15.24 -8.56
N TRP A 96 -3.62 -15.07 -9.17
CA TRP A 96 -4.90 -15.22 -8.46
C TRP A 96 -5.11 -16.62 -7.89
N ALA A 97 -4.68 -17.67 -8.61
CA ALA A 97 -4.75 -19.05 -8.11
C ALA A 97 -3.89 -19.25 -6.85
N LYS A 98 -2.68 -18.70 -6.80
CA LYS A 98 -1.80 -18.76 -5.61
C LYS A 98 -2.41 -18.05 -4.40
N LEU A 99 -3.05 -16.90 -4.61
CA LEU A 99 -3.77 -16.20 -3.55
C LEU A 99 -4.94 -17.05 -3.02
N LYS A 100 -5.75 -17.63 -3.92
CA LYS A 100 -6.86 -18.52 -3.55
C LYS A 100 -6.44 -19.80 -2.83
N SER A 101 -5.24 -20.33 -3.12
CA SER A 101 -4.72 -21.48 -2.36
C SER A 101 -4.23 -21.11 -0.97
N ARG A 102 -3.94 -19.83 -0.73
CA ARG A 102 -3.36 -19.34 0.52
C ARG A 102 -4.39 -18.75 1.47
N TYR A 103 -5.40 -18.06 0.94
CA TYR A 103 -6.32 -17.25 1.70
C TYR A 103 -7.76 -17.69 1.50
N GLU A 104 -8.55 -17.64 2.57
CA GLU A 104 -9.99 -17.84 2.50
C GLU A 104 -10.67 -16.69 1.75
N THR A 105 -11.90 -16.95 1.27
CA THR A 105 -12.66 -16.00 0.45
C THR A 105 -12.79 -14.62 1.09
N LYS A 106 -13.03 -14.54 2.41
CA LYS A 106 -13.15 -13.24 3.10
C LYS A 106 -11.85 -12.44 3.00
N VAL A 107 -10.70 -13.06 3.30
CA VAL A 107 -9.38 -12.40 3.24
C VAL A 107 -9.07 -11.92 1.82
N LEU A 108 -9.47 -12.67 0.79
CA LEU A 108 -9.32 -12.25 -0.60
C LEU A 108 -10.17 -11.01 -0.93
N VAL A 109 -11.41 -10.96 -0.46
CA VAL A 109 -12.29 -9.79 -0.60
C VAL A 109 -11.65 -8.58 0.08
N ASP A 110 -11.18 -8.76 1.32
CA ASP A 110 -10.58 -7.69 2.11
C ASP A 110 -9.26 -7.19 1.48
N LEU A 111 -8.42 -8.07 0.92
CA LEU A 111 -7.20 -7.70 0.21
C LEU A 111 -7.50 -6.85 -1.03
N VAL A 112 -8.49 -7.23 -1.84
CA VAL A 112 -8.89 -6.47 -3.03
C VAL A 112 -9.51 -5.13 -2.65
N ALA A 113 -10.38 -5.10 -1.63
CA ALA A 113 -10.98 -3.87 -1.12
C ALA A 113 -9.91 -2.92 -0.57
N PHE A 114 -8.95 -3.45 0.19
CA PHE A 114 -7.82 -2.70 0.72
C PHE A 114 -6.98 -2.09 -0.41
N ALA A 115 -6.69 -2.86 -1.46
CA ALA A 115 -5.96 -2.37 -2.62
C ALA A 115 -6.70 -1.24 -3.33
N GLY A 116 -8.04 -1.34 -3.43
CA GLY A 116 -8.88 -0.29 -3.99
C GLY A 116 -8.79 1.02 -3.21
N ILE A 117 -8.87 0.98 -1.87
CA ILE A 117 -8.70 2.17 -1.02
C ILE A 117 -7.29 2.74 -1.15
N MET A 118 -6.27 1.88 -1.22
CA MET A 118 -4.88 2.31 -1.36
C MET A 118 -4.63 3.01 -2.71
N LEU A 119 -5.20 2.48 -3.80
CA LEU A 119 -5.16 3.12 -5.11
C LEU A 119 -5.93 4.44 -5.12
N ALA A 120 -7.12 4.51 -4.51
CA ALA A 120 -7.86 5.75 -4.37
C ALA A 120 -7.05 6.82 -3.60
N THR A 121 -6.34 6.40 -2.54
CA THR A 121 -5.43 7.24 -1.76
C THR A 121 -4.27 7.77 -2.61
N ALA A 122 -3.66 6.90 -3.42
CA ALA A 122 -2.61 7.28 -4.36
C ALA A 122 -3.11 8.31 -5.38
N VAL A 123 -4.27 8.07 -5.98
CA VAL A 123 -4.91 9.00 -6.94
C VAL A 123 -5.21 10.34 -6.28
N PHE A 124 -5.81 10.35 -5.09
CA PHE A 124 -6.10 11.58 -4.37
C PHE A 124 -4.84 12.39 -4.12
N ASN A 125 -3.78 11.77 -3.60
CA ASN A 125 -2.50 12.44 -3.35
C ASN A 125 -1.88 13.02 -4.62
N ASN A 126 -1.97 12.31 -5.74
CA ASN A 126 -1.42 12.77 -7.01
C ASN A 126 -2.21 13.96 -7.57
N VAL A 127 -3.54 13.95 -7.49
CA VAL A 127 -4.41 14.98 -8.06
C VAL A 127 -4.35 16.28 -7.27
N VAL A 128 -4.34 16.21 -5.94
CA VAL A 128 -4.37 17.43 -5.12
C VAL A 128 -2.98 18.01 -4.86
N GLU A 129 -1.94 17.43 -5.46
CA GLU A 129 -0.54 17.86 -5.34
C GLU A 129 -0.17 18.20 -3.89
N VAL A 130 -0.51 17.30 -2.96
CA VAL A 130 -0.25 17.52 -1.54
C VAL A 130 1.22 17.90 -1.36
N ASP A 131 1.48 19.01 -0.68
CA ASP A 131 2.84 19.41 -0.33
C ASP A 131 3.57 18.26 0.39
N PHE A 132 4.75 17.93 -0.11
CA PHE A 132 5.57 16.90 0.48
C PHE A 132 5.98 17.36 1.89
N ASP A 133 5.65 16.55 2.89
CA ASP A 133 5.99 16.89 4.26
C ASP A 133 7.53 16.87 4.41
N PRO A 134 8.17 17.96 4.89
CA PRO A 134 9.62 17.97 5.10
C PRO A 134 10.12 16.79 5.94
N GLU A 135 9.30 16.29 6.87
CA GLU A 135 9.64 15.12 7.68
C GLU A 135 9.75 13.81 6.86
N LEU A 136 9.13 13.77 5.68
CA LEU A 136 9.21 12.63 4.76
C LEU A 136 10.44 12.68 3.85
N GLU A 137 11.11 13.84 3.69
CA GLU A 137 12.25 13.99 2.76
C GLU A 137 13.39 13.02 3.07
N ALA A 138 13.68 12.79 4.35
CA ALA A 138 14.70 11.84 4.80
C ALA A 138 14.43 10.38 4.39
N PHE A 139 13.19 10.05 4.02
CA PHE A 139 12.77 8.69 3.64
C PHE A 139 12.51 8.54 2.13
N ALA A 140 12.69 9.60 1.34
CA ALA A 140 12.50 9.55 -0.11
C ALA A 140 13.49 8.60 -0.80
N GLU A 141 13.12 8.09 -1.98
CA GLU A 141 14.04 7.29 -2.80
C GLU A 141 15.28 8.13 -3.16
N GLY A 142 16.48 7.59 -2.92
CA GLY A 142 17.74 8.29 -3.16
C GLY A 142 18.13 9.36 -2.13
N ALA A 143 17.39 9.49 -1.03
CA ALA A 143 17.86 10.27 0.11
C ALA A 143 19.12 9.59 0.68
N SER A 144 20.26 10.27 0.61
CA SER A 144 21.50 9.79 1.24
C SER A 144 21.23 9.62 2.74
N SER A 145 21.43 8.41 3.25
CA SER A 145 21.49 8.15 4.68
C SER A 145 22.63 8.99 5.26
N VAL A 146 22.27 10.04 6.01
CA VAL A 146 23.22 10.79 6.86
C VAL A 146 23.49 10.00 8.12
#